data_AF-A0AAD6TKD3-F1
#
_entry.id   AF-A0AAD6TKD3-F1
#
_cell.length_a   1.000
_cell.length_b   1.000
_cell.length_c   1.000
_cell.angle_alpha   90.00
_cell.angle_beta   90.00
_cell.angle_gamma   90.00
#
_symmetry.space_group_name_H-M   'P 1'
#
loop_
_entity.id
_entity.type
_entity.pdbx_description
1 polymer ?
#
loop_
_entity_poly.entity_id
_entity_poly.type
_entity_poly.pdbx_seq_one_letter_code
_entity_poly.pdbx_strand_id
1 'polypeptide(L)'
;MSAEAAVLATRYVSAVGITALLYDHVLTSGDELWLIWLNPAAGVKYRAIFVFNRYVTEGVSLYAAYTFAFYDLLIHMCGVTQKPWALPVVLGVWVSFDFLVIILAVCNALEMPHHTDAEVMASLQQDGARMFVCLLALRLANFIVALVADPAYCFVTFTVLWAMCSIVTSRLQLRVERLRITRWRFGGLPMNFIAL
;
A
#
# COMPACT_ATOMS: atom_id res chain seq x y z
N MET A 1 -17.62 -19.00 -16.59
CA MET A 1 -17.94 -18.86 -15.15
C MET A 1 -19.36 -18.32 -15.06
N SER A 2 -20.25 -18.92 -14.27
CA SER A 2 -21.62 -18.41 -14.11
C SER A 2 -21.59 -17.07 -13.37
N ALA A 3 -22.53 -16.17 -13.67
CA ALA A 3 -22.60 -14.84 -13.05
C ALA A 3 -22.67 -14.90 -11.51
N GLU A 4 -23.30 -15.95 -10.96
CA GLU A 4 -23.40 -16.22 -9.52
C GLU A 4 -22.03 -16.41 -8.84
N ALA A 5 -21.14 -17.18 -9.46
CA ALA A 5 -19.80 -17.43 -8.92
C ALA A 5 -18.96 -16.14 -8.89
N ALA A 6 -19.15 -15.26 -9.88
CA ALA A 6 -18.45 -13.98 -9.96
C ALA A 6 -18.91 -13.01 -8.86
N VAL A 7 -20.22 -12.92 -8.62
CA VAL A 7 -20.79 -12.10 -7.54
C VAL A 7 -20.35 -12.61 -6.17
N LEU A 8 -20.39 -13.93 -5.96
CA LEU A 8 -19.98 -14.55 -4.70
C LEU A 8 -18.49 -14.32 -4.42
N ALA A 9 -17.63 -14.54 -5.43
CA ALA A 9 -16.20 -14.25 -5.35
C ALA A 9 -15.95 -12.78 -5.00
N THR A 10 -16.71 -11.87 -5.59
CA THR A 10 -16.57 -10.43 -5.34
C THR A 10 -16.85 -10.07 -3.89
N ARG A 11 -17.92 -10.62 -3.32
CA ARG A 11 -18.31 -10.39 -1.94
C ARG A 11 -17.29 -10.94 -0.93
N TYR A 12 -16.82 -12.17 -1.13
CA TYR A 12 -15.88 -12.77 -0.17
C TYR A 12 -14.49 -12.17 -0.26
N VAL A 13 -13.98 -11.89 -1.47
CA VAL A 13 -12.63 -11.37 -1.64
C VAL A 13 -12.50 -9.92 -1.16
N SER A 14 -13.52 -9.08 -1.38
CA SER A 14 -13.55 -7.73 -0.80
C SER A 14 -13.61 -7.75 0.74
N ALA A 15 -14.40 -8.66 1.31
CA ALA A 15 -14.44 -8.88 2.76
C ALA A 15 -13.08 -9.35 3.30
N VAL A 16 -12.39 -10.25 2.60
CA VAL A 16 -11.02 -10.69 2.94
C VAL A 16 -10.03 -9.51 2.90
N GLY A 17 -10.11 -8.65 1.88
CA GLY A 17 -9.24 -7.47 1.79
C GLY A 17 -9.43 -6.49 2.96
N ILE A 18 -10.67 -6.21 3.33
CA ILE A 18 -11.00 -5.31 4.45
C ILE A 18 -10.60 -5.94 5.78
N THR A 19 -10.88 -7.23 5.98
CA THR A 19 -10.49 -7.93 7.22
C THR A 19 -8.98 -8.01 7.37
N ALA A 20 -8.23 -8.26 6.30
CA ALA A 20 -6.78 -8.21 6.33
C ALA A 20 -6.24 -6.81 6.68
N LEU A 21 -6.83 -5.75 6.12
CA LEU A 21 -6.46 -4.37 6.44
C LEU A 21 -6.74 -4.01 7.90
N LEU A 22 -7.92 -4.37 8.42
CA LEU A 22 -8.26 -4.15 9.83
C LEU A 22 -7.37 -4.96 10.77
N TYR A 23 -7.08 -6.21 10.40
CA TYR A 23 -6.19 -7.06 11.17
C TYR A 23 -4.77 -6.48 11.24
N ASP A 24 -4.23 -6.00 10.11
CA ASP A 24 -2.96 -5.29 10.06
C ASP A 24 -3.00 -4.03 10.93
N HIS A 25 -4.12 -3.29 10.89
CA HIS A 25 -4.30 -2.08 11.68
C HIS A 25 -4.13 -2.34 13.18
N VAL A 26 -4.84 -3.36 13.68
CA VAL A 26 -4.77 -3.77 15.07
C VAL A 26 -3.38 -4.28 15.42
N LEU A 27 -2.76 -5.07 14.55
CA LEU A 27 -1.44 -5.65 14.79
C LEU A 27 -0.33 -4.60 14.93
N THR A 28 -0.36 -3.54 14.12
CA THR A 28 0.68 -2.50 14.15
C THR A 28 0.37 -1.33 15.08
N SER A 29 -0.81 -1.32 15.72
CA SER A 29 -1.25 -0.23 16.61
C SER A 29 -0.28 0.04 17.77
N GLY A 30 0.31 -1.03 18.34
CA GLY A 30 1.28 -0.90 19.44
C GLY A 30 2.56 -0.19 18.98
N ASP A 31 3.13 -0.62 17.87
CA ASP A 31 4.30 0.01 17.27
C ASP A 31 4.02 1.46 16.86
N GLU A 32 2.82 1.74 16.35
CA GLU A 32 2.39 3.07 15.97
C GLU A 32 2.34 4.05 17.15
N LEU A 33 1.70 3.63 18.25
CA LEU A 33 1.63 4.40 19.49
C LEU A 33 3.03 4.77 19.98
N TRP A 34 3.97 3.82 20.00
CA TRP A 34 5.32 4.06 20.49
C TRP A 34 6.20 4.87 19.54
N LEU A 35 6.17 4.58 18.24
CA LEU A 35 7.10 5.17 17.27
C LEU A 35 6.67 6.56 16.80
N ILE A 36 5.37 6.83 16.73
CA ILE A 36 4.80 8.04 16.12
C ILE A 36 4.21 8.98 17.17
N TRP A 37 3.32 8.45 18.01
CA TRP A 37 2.49 9.27 18.91
C TRP A 37 3.21 9.62 20.21
N LEU A 38 3.75 8.62 20.90
CA LEU A 38 4.45 8.76 22.17
C LEU A 38 5.90 9.20 21.98
N ASN A 39 6.45 9.11 20.77
CA ASN A 39 7.80 9.54 20.48
C ASN A 39 7.87 11.08 20.41
N PRO A 40 8.50 11.77 21.37
CA PRO A 40 8.62 13.23 21.34
C PRO A 40 9.58 13.72 20.24
N ALA A 41 10.46 12.86 19.72
CA ALA A 41 11.36 13.19 18.62
C ALA A 41 10.68 13.07 17.22
N ALA A 42 9.47 12.53 17.15
CA ALA A 42 8.71 12.43 15.91
C ALA A 42 8.17 13.82 15.52
N GLY A 43 8.76 14.42 14.49
CA GLY A 43 8.31 15.73 14.00
C GLY A 43 6.88 15.69 13.43
N VAL A 44 6.14 16.79 13.57
CA VAL A 44 4.73 16.93 13.15
C VAL A 44 4.51 16.54 11.68
N LYS A 45 5.48 16.81 10.80
CA LYS A 45 5.42 16.43 9.38
C LYS A 45 5.26 14.92 9.18
N TYR A 46 6.02 14.11 9.92
CA TYR A 46 5.97 12.65 9.80
C TYR A 46 4.64 12.10 10.32
N ARG A 47 4.13 12.67 11.41
CA ARG A 47 2.80 12.34 11.95
C ARG A 47 1.69 12.66 10.94
N ALA A 48 1.73 13.84 10.32
CA ALA A 48 0.74 14.24 9.32
C ALA A 48 0.77 13.34 8.08
N ILE A 49 1.97 13.04 7.55
CA ILE A 49 2.14 12.13 6.40
C ILE A 49 1.63 10.73 6.73
N PHE A 50 1.92 10.22 7.93
CA PHE A 50 1.45 8.91 8.36
C PHE A 50 -0.08 8.89 8.49
N VAL A 51 -0.68 9.90 9.12
CA VAL A 51 -2.14 9.97 9.28
C VAL A 51 -2.84 10.06 7.93
N PHE A 52 -2.32 10.88 7.03
CA PHE A 52 -2.85 11.00 5.68
C PHE A 52 -2.73 9.67 4.92
N ASN A 53 -1.55 9.06 4.90
CA ASN A 53 -1.36 7.84 4.13
C ASN A 53 -2.14 6.64 4.68
N ARG A 54 -2.34 6.58 6.00
CA ARG A 54 -2.99 5.42 6.65
C ARG A 54 -4.47 5.65 6.89
N TYR A 55 -4.85 6.58 7.76
CA TYR A 55 -6.25 6.75 8.16
C TYR A 55 -7.16 7.27 7.05
N VAL A 56 -6.67 8.19 6.21
CA VAL A 56 -7.48 8.66 5.06
C VAL A 56 -7.67 7.51 4.07
N THR A 57 -6.62 6.74 3.79
CA THR A 57 -6.69 5.60 2.87
C THR A 57 -7.63 4.50 3.38
N GLU A 58 -7.54 4.14 4.65
CA GLU A 58 -8.43 3.15 5.27
C GLU A 58 -9.89 3.65 5.29
N GLY A 59 -10.10 4.92 5.64
CA GLY A 59 -11.43 5.55 5.65
C GLY A 59 -12.06 5.59 4.26
N VAL A 60 -11.30 5.96 3.22
CA VAL A 60 -11.78 5.95 1.84
C VAL A 60 -12.06 4.52 1.36
N SER A 61 -11.26 3.54 1.78
CA SER A 61 -11.48 2.13 1.44
C SER A 61 -12.79 1.58 2.05
N LEU A 62 -13.07 1.92 3.32
CA LEU A 62 -14.32 1.58 3.99
C LEU A 62 -15.52 2.29 3.37
N TYR A 63 -15.38 3.58 3.05
CA TYR A 63 -16.41 4.36 2.39
C TYR A 63 -16.72 3.80 0.99
N ALA A 64 -15.69 3.48 0.21
CA ALA A 64 -15.84 2.83 -1.09
C ALA A 64 -16.58 1.49 -0.94
N ALA A 65 -16.17 0.63 0.00
CA ALA A 65 -16.86 -0.64 0.25
C ALA A 65 -18.34 -0.45 0.62
N TYR A 66 -18.66 0.56 1.42
CA TYR A 66 -20.03 0.93 1.77
C TYR A 66 -20.84 1.44 0.56
N THR A 67 -20.28 2.39 -0.20
CA THR A 67 -20.95 2.96 -1.38
C THR A 67 -21.13 1.93 -2.50
N PHE A 68 -20.21 0.98 -2.65
CA PHE A 68 -20.34 -0.07 -3.67
C PHE A 68 -21.23 -1.25 -3.23
N ALA A 69 -21.61 -1.32 -1.96
CA ALA A 69 -22.60 -2.26 -1.44
C ALA A 69 -24.04 -1.72 -1.60
N PHE A 70 -24.45 -1.32 -2.80
CA PHE A 70 -25.87 -0.98 -3.04
C PHE A 70 -26.69 -2.25 -3.26
N TYR A 71 -27.80 -2.38 -2.50
CA TYR A 71 -28.80 -3.42 -2.71
C TYR A 71 -29.65 -3.07 -3.93
N ASP A 72 -29.52 -3.84 -5.00
CA ASP A 72 -30.36 -3.68 -6.18
C ASP A 72 -31.68 -4.42 -5.95
N LEU A 73 -32.78 -3.66 -5.86
CA LEU A 73 -34.13 -4.18 -5.65
C LEU A 73 -34.59 -5.11 -6.79
N LEU A 74 -34.04 -4.95 -7.99
CA LEU A 74 -34.46 -5.68 -9.18
C LEU A 74 -33.94 -7.12 -9.18
N ILE A 75 -32.72 -7.34 -8.67
CA ILE A 75 -32.04 -8.63 -8.65
C ILE A 75 -31.90 -9.22 -7.24
N HIS A 76 -32.41 -8.55 -6.20
CA HIS A 76 -32.32 -8.97 -4.79
C HIS A 76 -30.87 -9.28 -4.35
N MET A 77 -29.90 -8.55 -4.94
CA MET A 77 -28.47 -8.76 -4.71
C MET A 77 -27.78 -7.41 -4.53
N CYS A 78 -26.72 -7.40 -3.71
CA CYS A 78 -25.79 -6.27 -3.69
C CYS A 78 -24.84 -6.39 -4.89
N GLY A 79 -24.88 -5.42 -5.80
CA GLY A 79 -24.10 -5.47 -7.03
C GLY A 79 -23.80 -4.10 -7.60
N VAL A 80 -22.63 -3.96 -8.25
CA VAL A 80 -22.24 -2.72 -8.92
C VAL A 80 -22.67 -2.80 -10.39
N THR A 81 -23.68 -2.03 -10.76
CA THR A 81 -24.32 -2.08 -12.09
C THR A 81 -23.62 -1.22 -13.14
N GLN A 82 -22.80 -0.23 -12.76
CA GLN A 82 -22.12 0.65 -13.71
C GLN A 82 -20.64 0.86 -13.38
N LYS A 83 -19.78 0.73 -14.40
CA LYS A 83 -18.37 1.09 -14.35
C LYS A 83 -18.22 2.60 -14.54
N PRO A 84 -17.68 3.34 -13.57
CA PRO A 84 -17.40 4.76 -13.78
C PRO A 84 -16.25 4.91 -14.79
N TRP A 85 -16.43 5.76 -15.78
CA TRP A 85 -15.42 6.05 -16.81
C TRP A 85 -14.12 6.61 -16.22
N ALA A 86 -14.19 7.22 -15.05
CA ALA A 86 -13.02 7.72 -14.32
C ALA A 86 -12.11 6.61 -13.77
N LEU A 87 -12.62 5.39 -13.56
CA LEU A 87 -11.85 4.29 -12.96
C LEU A 87 -10.62 3.87 -13.79
N PRO A 88 -10.74 3.55 -15.10
CA PRO A 88 -9.57 3.22 -15.92
C PRO A 88 -8.61 4.41 -16.04
N VAL A 89 -9.11 5.65 -16.06
CA VAL A 89 -8.25 6.85 -16.11
C VAL A 89 -7.40 6.97 -14.84
N VAL A 90 -8.02 6.86 -13.66
CA VAL A 90 -7.32 6.93 -12.37
C VAL A 90 -6.30 5.80 -12.23
N LEU A 91 -6.66 4.57 -12.60
CA LEU A 91 -5.74 3.43 -12.56
C LEU A 91 -4.56 3.59 -13.52
N GLY A 92 -4.81 4.13 -14.72
CA GLY A 92 -3.76 4.45 -15.69
C GLY A 92 -2.77 5.50 -15.16
N VAL A 93 -3.26 6.54 -14.49
CA VAL A 93 -2.42 7.55 -13.83
C VAL A 93 -1.55 6.93 -12.74
N TRP A 94 -2.12 6.06 -11.89
CA TRP A 94 -1.36 5.36 -10.85
C TRP A 94 -0.27 4.46 -11.40
N VAL A 95 -0.58 3.63 -12.40
CA VAL A 95 0.40 2.76 -13.06
C VAL A 95 1.51 3.59 -13.71
N SER A 96 1.15 4.69 -14.39
CA SER A 96 2.13 5.59 -15.01
C SER A 96 3.06 6.21 -13.98
N PHE A 97 2.53 6.66 -12.84
CA PHE A 97 3.33 7.17 -11.73
C PHE A 97 4.31 6.11 -11.20
N ASP A 98 3.86 4.87 -11.01
CA ASP A 98 4.74 3.78 -10.54
C ASP A 98 5.86 3.47 -11.54
N PHE A 99 5.56 3.48 -12.85
CA PHE A 99 6.58 3.36 -13.89
C PHE A 99 7.60 4.49 -13.82
N LEU A 100 7.16 5.74 -13.65
CA LEU A 100 8.06 6.89 -13.50
C LEU A 100 8.96 6.74 -12.27
N VAL A 101 8.41 6.31 -11.14
CA VAL A 101 9.20 6.07 -9.91
C VAL A 101 10.26 4.99 -10.13
N ILE A 102 9.93 3.89 -10.82
CA ILE A 102 10.89 2.83 -11.13
C ILE A 102 11.98 3.32 -12.08
N ILE A 103 11.62 4.10 -13.10
CA ILE A 103 12.60 4.70 -14.02
C ILE A 103 13.55 5.61 -13.24
N LEU A 104 13.01 6.50 -12.41
CA LEU A 104 13.82 7.38 -11.56
C LEU A 104 14.70 6.60 -10.60
N ALA A 105 14.21 5.50 -10.01
CA ALA A 105 14.99 4.64 -9.13
C ALA A 105 16.16 3.97 -9.88
N VAL A 106 15.93 3.52 -11.12
CA VAL A 106 16.98 2.94 -11.96
C VAL A 106 18.00 4.00 -12.37
N CYS A 107 17.57 5.19 -12.79
CA CYS A 107 18.48 6.29 -13.10
C CYS A 107 19.33 6.68 -11.88
N ASN A 108 18.69 6.81 -10.71
CA ASN A 108 19.40 7.10 -9.46
C ASN A 108 20.38 5.99 -9.05
N ALA A 109 20.06 4.72 -9.33
CA ALA A 109 20.96 3.60 -9.07
C ALA A 109 22.16 3.59 -10.03
N LEU A 110 21.97 3.99 -11.29
CA LEU A 110 23.05 4.10 -12.28
C LEU A 110 23.99 5.27 -12.00
N GLU A 111 23.48 6.35 -11.40
CA GLU A 111 24.25 7.55 -11.05
C GLU A 111 24.98 7.46 -9.70
N MET A 112 24.72 6.42 -8.89
CA MET A 112 25.23 6.37 -7.52
C MET A 112 26.75 6.10 -7.45
N PRO A 113 27.57 7.00 -6.86
CA PRO A 113 29.01 6.81 -6.70
C PRO A 113 29.33 5.85 -5.55
N HIS A 114 30.34 5.01 -5.77
CA HIS A 114 30.72 3.82 -4.99
C HIS A 114 31.38 4.16 -3.62
N HIS A 115 30.65 4.75 -2.67
CA HIS A 115 31.16 4.98 -1.30
C HIS A 115 30.63 3.94 -0.28
N THR A 116 31.48 3.61 0.70
CA THR A 116 31.39 2.47 1.65
C THR A 116 30.10 2.32 2.46
N ASP A 117 29.25 3.35 2.57
CA ASP A 117 27.90 3.27 3.17
C ASP A 117 26.83 2.69 2.21
N ALA A 118 27.19 2.41 0.95
CA ALA A 118 26.28 1.94 -0.09
C ALA A 118 25.82 0.49 0.10
N GLU A 119 26.52 -0.34 0.86
CA GLU A 119 26.20 -1.77 0.96
C GLU A 119 24.86 -2.00 1.70
N VAL A 120 24.65 -1.30 2.82
CA VAL A 120 23.39 -1.36 3.58
C VAL A 120 22.24 -0.71 2.78
N MET A 121 22.50 0.42 2.12
CA MET A 121 21.50 1.08 1.28
C MET A 121 21.13 0.24 0.05
N ALA A 122 22.10 -0.46 -0.55
CA ALA A 122 21.90 -1.33 -1.70
C ALA A 122 21.05 -2.55 -1.33
N SER A 123 21.27 -3.16 -0.16
CA SER A 123 20.42 -4.26 0.31
C SER A 123 18.97 -3.81 0.55
N LEU A 124 18.78 -2.65 1.18
CA LEU A 124 17.47 -2.03 1.38
C LEU A 124 16.80 -1.63 0.06
N GLN A 125 17.56 -1.12 -0.90
CA GLN A 125 17.06 -0.81 -2.24
C GLN A 125 16.68 -2.06 -3.02
N GLN A 126 17.43 -3.15 -2.90
CA GLN A 126 17.13 -4.40 -3.60
C GLN A 126 15.85 -5.05 -3.07
N ASP A 127 15.67 -5.07 -1.76
CA ASP A 127 14.44 -5.58 -1.12
C ASP A 127 13.24 -4.66 -1.39
N GLY A 128 13.45 -3.34 -1.37
CA GLY A 128 12.45 -2.36 -1.77
C GLY A 128 12.03 -2.51 -3.23
N ALA A 129 13.00 -2.66 -4.15
CA ALA A 129 12.76 -2.79 -5.58
C ALA A 129 11.92 -4.03 -5.91
N ARG A 130 12.19 -5.18 -5.28
CA ARG A 130 11.38 -6.40 -5.44
C ARG A 130 9.92 -6.16 -5.06
N MET A 131 9.67 -5.50 -3.94
CA MET A 131 8.32 -5.14 -3.50
C MET A 131 7.64 -4.17 -4.47
N PHE A 132 8.35 -3.15 -4.95
CA PHE A 132 7.83 -2.21 -5.96
C PHE A 132 7.48 -2.89 -7.28
N VAL A 133 8.31 -3.81 -7.77
CA VAL A 133 8.03 -4.57 -9.01
C VAL A 133 6.81 -5.46 -8.84
N CYS A 134 6.66 -6.14 -7.70
CA CYS A 134 5.47 -6.95 -7.42
C CYS A 134 4.19 -6.09 -7.39
N LEU A 135 4.25 -4.91 -6.76
CA LEU A 135 3.13 -3.97 -6.72
C LEU A 135 2.79 -3.42 -8.11
N LEU A 136 3.79 -3.09 -8.94
CA LEU A 136 3.59 -2.66 -10.32
C LEU A 136 2.89 -3.75 -11.14
N ALA A 137 3.36 -5.00 -11.05
CA ALA A 137 2.76 -6.12 -11.78
C ALA A 137 1.29 -6.32 -11.38
N LEU A 138 0.99 -6.25 -10.08
CA LEU A 138 -0.37 -6.37 -9.57
C LEU A 138 -1.25 -5.19 -10.03
N ARG A 139 -0.72 -3.97 -10.07
CA ARG A 139 -1.44 -2.78 -10.56
C ARG A 139 -1.66 -2.81 -12.07
N LEU A 140 -0.70 -3.31 -12.84
CA LEU A 140 -0.83 -3.51 -14.28
C LEU A 140 -1.92 -4.56 -14.58
N ALA A 141 -1.93 -5.68 -13.85
CA ALA A 141 -2.98 -6.68 -13.97
C ALA A 141 -4.37 -6.08 -13.70
N ASN A 142 -4.50 -5.24 -12.66
CA ASN A 142 -5.77 -4.58 -12.36
C ASN A 142 -6.17 -3.52 -13.38
N PHE A 143 -5.21 -2.78 -13.96
CA PHE A 143 -5.49 -1.88 -15.07
C PHE A 143 -6.00 -2.64 -16.30
N ILE A 144 -5.42 -3.79 -16.62
CA ILE A 144 -5.88 -4.66 -17.71
C ILE A 144 -7.30 -5.18 -17.44
N VAL A 145 -7.58 -5.66 -16.21
CA VAL A 145 -8.92 -6.06 -15.78
C VAL A 145 -9.89 -4.88 -15.91
N ALA A 146 -9.47 -3.68 -15.54
CA ALA A 146 -10.24 -2.46 -15.69
C ALA A 146 -10.46 -2.02 -17.15
N LEU A 147 -9.76 -2.57 -18.14
CA LEU A 147 -10.03 -2.30 -19.56
C LEU A 147 -10.95 -3.34 -20.18
N VAL A 148 -10.76 -4.61 -19.85
CA VAL A 148 -11.34 -5.75 -20.58
C VAL A 148 -12.45 -6.46 -19.82
N ALA A 149 -12.43 -6.46 -18.48
CA ALA A 149 -13.33 -7.27 -17.67
C ALA A 149 -14.62 -6.54 -17.27
N ASP A 150 -15.60 -7.34 -16.86
CA ASP A 150 -16.86 -6.86 -16.30
C ASP A 150 -16.65 -6.01 -15.04
N PRO A 151 -17.55 -5.05 -14.76
CA PRO A 151 -17.45 -4.16 -13.60
C PRO A 151 -17.24 -4.89 -12.28
N ALA A 152 -17.86 -6.06 -12.09
CA ALA A 152 -17.73 -6.84 -10.86
C ALA A 152 -16.27 -7.16 -10.51
N TYR A 153 -15.47 -7.64 -11.47
CA TYR A 153 -14.08 -8.05 -11.23
C TYR A 153 -13.14 -6.88 -10.94
N CYS A 154 -13.46 -5.69 -11.46
CA CYS A 154 -12.68 -4.47 -11.26
C CYS A 154 -12.67 -4.07 -9.77
N PHE A 155 -13.81 -4.19 -9.07
CA PHE A 155 -13.93 -3.81 -7.66
C PHE A 155 -13.24 -4.80 -6.72
N VAL A 156 -13.30 -6.10 -7.03
CA VAL A 156 -12.62 -7.14 -6.26
C VAL A 156 -11.12 -6.89 -6.22
N THR A 157 -10.57 -6.69 -7.41
CA THR A 157 -9.12 -6.55 -7.58
C THR A 157 -8.67 -5.23 -6.97
N PHE A 158 -9.45 -4.16 -7.12
CA PHE A 158 -9.18 -2.86 -6.55
C PHE A 158 -9.15 -2.85 -5.01
N THR A 159 -10.13 -3.46 -4.34
CA THR A 159 -10.18 -3.50 -2.86
C THR A 159 -8.99 -4.24 -2.25
N VAL A 160 -8.63 -5.39 -2.82
CA VAL A 160 -7.45 -6.16 -2.37
C VAL A 160 -6.16 -5.39 -2.64
N LEU A 161 -6.01 -4.81 -3.82
CA LEU A 161 -4.84 -4.00 -4.17
C LEU A 161 -4.65 -2.81 -3.24
N TRP A 162 -5.75 -2.13 -2.92
CA TRP A 162 -5.71 -0.96 -2.06
C TRP A 162 -5.31 -1.36 -0.63
N ALA A 163 -5.87 -2.47 -0.13
CA ALA A 163 -5.48 -3.04 1.15
C ALA A 163 -3.99 -3.37 1.19
N MET A 164 -3.49 -4.08 0.18
CA MET A 164 -2.07 -4.45 0.10
C MET A 164 -1.16 -3.21 0.03
N CYS A 165 -1.50 -2.21 -0.77
CA CYS A 165 -0.71 -0.98 -0.86
C CYS A 165 -0.66 -0.22 0.48
N SER A 166 -1.80 -0.12 1.18
CA SER A 166 -1.88 0.56 2.47
C SER A 166 -1.07 -0.15 3.56
N ILE A 167 -1.16 -1.49 3.62
CA ILE A 167 -0.39 -2.34 4.54
C ILE A 167 1.11 -2.19 4.28
N VAL A 168 1.55 -2.34 3.02
CA VAL A 168 2.97 -2.25 2.65
C VAL A 168 3.53 -0.86 2.98
N THR A 169 2.80 0.20 2.63
CA THR A 169 3.23 1.58 2.88
C THR A 169 3.34 1.87 4.37
N SER A 170 2.32 1.47 5.15
CA SER A 170 2.31 1.66 6.60
C SER A 170 3.48 0.95 7.28
N ARG A 171 3.74 -0.31 6.90
CA ARG A 171 4.85 -1.11 7.45
C ARG A 171 6.20 -0.54 7.06
N LEU A 172 6.35 -0.06 5.82
CA LEU A 172 7.57 0.61 5.37
C LEU A 172 7.85 1.87 6.19
N GLN A 173 6.84 2.72 6.39
CA GLN A 173 6.96 3.94 7.20
C GLN A 173 7.35 3.64 8.64
N LEU A 174 6.69 2.66 9.30
CA LEU A 174 7.04 2.25 10.65
C LEU A 174 8.47 1.69 10.75
N ARG A 175 8.92 0.91 9.75
CA ARG A 175 10.30 0.39 9.71
C ARG A 175 11.33 1.50 9.56
N VAL A 176 11.06 2.48 8.70
CA VAL A 176 11.94 3.65 8.51
C VAL A 176 12.04 4.46 9.80
N GLU A 177 10.93 4.74 10.48
CA GLU A 177 10.96 5.47 11.76
C GLU A 177 11.68 4.68 12.86
N ARG A 178 11.49 3.35 12.93
CA ARG A 178 12.24 2.47 13.84
C ARG A 178 13.75 2.56 13.60
N LEU A 179 14.19 2.51 12.35
CA LEU A 179 15.61 2.66 11.99
C LEU A 179 16.12 4.05 12.33
N ARG A 180 15.32 5.09 12.10
CA ARG A 180 15.68 6.47 12.42
C ARG A 180 15.89 6.67 13.92
N ILE A 181 15.01 6.14 14.78
CA ILE A 181 15.18 6.17 16.23
C ILE A 181 16.42 5.40 16.66
N THR A 182 16.66 4.22 16.08
CA THR A 182 17.85 3.40 16.35
C THR A 182 19.12 4.17 16.00
N ARG A 183 19.17 4.77 14.80
CA ARG A 183 20.29 5.63 14.37
C ARG A 183 20.45 6.85 15.28
N TRP A 184 19.38 7.47 15.76
CA TRP A 184 19.47 8.61 16.67
C TRP A 184 20.02 8.20 18.04
N ARG A 185 19.64 7.03 18.55
CA ARG A 185 20.17 6.47 19.81
C ARG A 185 21.65 6.08 19.72
N PHE A 186 22.09 5.51 18.61
CA PHE A 186 23.46 5.01 18.44
C PHE A 186 24.39 5.97 17.70
N GLY A 187 23.87 6.98 16.99
CA GLY A 187 24.64 7.98 16.25
C GLY A 187 25.42 8.96 17.13
N GLY A 188 25.33 8.83 18.45
CA GLY A 188 26.20 9.49 19.44
C GLY A 188 27.32 8.60 19.99
N LEU A 189 27.40 7.32 19.64
CA LEU A 189 28.44 6.39 20.10
C LEU A 189 29.18 5.79 18.89
N PRO A 190 30.53 5.82 18.88
CA PRO A 190 31.29 5.19 17.82
C PRO A 190 30.98 3.69 17.75
N MET A 191 30.77 3.18 16.52
CA MET A 191 30.48 1.79 16.13
C MET A 191 31.63 0.82 16.44
N ASN A 192 32.16 0.82 17.68
CA ASN A 192 33.24 -0.08 18.12
C ASN A 192 32.82 -1.00 19.28
N PHE A 193 31.54 -1.04 19.67
CA PHE A 193 31.10 -1.70 20.91
C PHE A 193 30.06 -2.82 20.76
N ILE A 194 29.87 -3.40 19.57
CA ILE A 194 29.00 -4.59 19.39
C ILE A 194 29.81 -5.78 18.84
N ALA A 195 30.95 -6.04 19.47
CA ALA A 195 31.68 -7.30 19.33
C ALA A 195 32.19 -7.69 20.73
N LEU A 196 31.29 -8.20 21.57
CA LEU A 196 31.57 -9.04 22.75
C LEU A 196 30.30 -9.80 23.13
#